data_AF-W1X994-F1
#
_entry.id   AF-W1X994-F1
#
_cell.length_a   1.000
_cell.length_b   1.000
_cell.length_c   1.000
_cell.angle_alpha   90.00
_cell.angle_beta   90.00
_cell.angle_gamma   90.00
#
_symmetry.space_group_name_H-M   'P 1'
#
loop_
_entity.id
_entity.type
_entity.pdbx_description
1 polymer ?
#
loop_
_entity_poly.entity_id
_entity_poly.type
_entity_poly.pdbx_seq_one_letter_code
_entity_poly.pdbx_strand_id
1 'polypeptide(L)' 'MNTKEAVRQACKSQRAALSVADCRSWTPMLTNQIVNSSEYISAKNIMAYLAM' A
#
# COMPACT_ATOMS: atom_id res chain seq x y z
N MET A 1 16.08 -20.63 1.65
CA MET A 1 14.91 -19.99 2.30
C MET A 1 15.32 -18.57 2.66
N ASN A 2 14.87 -17.56 1.91
CA ASN A 2 15.19 -16.17 2.28
C ASN A 2 14.51 -15.86 3.61
N THR A 3 15.29 -15.39 4.58
CA THR A 3 14.76 -15.01 5.89
C THR A 3 13.76 -13.85 5.72
N LYS A 4 12.81 -13.70 6.67
CA LYS A 4 11.87 -12.56 6.66
C LYS A 4 12.62 -11.22 6.55
N GLU A 5 13.82 -11.14 7.13
CA GLU A 5 14.63 -9.92 7.10
C GLU A 5 15.20 -9.63 5.72
N ALA A 6 15.70 -10.65 4.99
CA ALA A 6 16.15 -10.47 3.62
C ALA A 6 15.04 -9.93 2.72
N VAL A 7 13.80 -10.42 2.89
CA VAL A 7 12.63 -9.93 2.15
C VAL A 7 12.30 -8.48 2.51
N ARG A 8 12.32 -8.11 3.80
CA ARG A 8 12.06 -6.72 4.23
C ARG A 8 13.07 -5.74 3.64
N GLN A 9 14.35 -6.11 3.63
CA GLN A 9 15.40 -5.24 3.07
C GLN A 9 15.20 -5.06 1.56
N ALA A 10 14.91 -6.14 0.83
CA ALA A 10 14.61 -6.05 -0.59
C ALA A 10 13.40 -5.14 -0.88
N CYS A 11 12.29 -5.28 -0.13
CA CYS A 11 11.11 -4.42 -0.28
C CYS A 11 11.39 -2.96 0.05
N LYS A 12 12.18 -2.67 1.09
CA LYS A 12 12.57 -1.30 1.44
C LYS A 12 13.36 -0.65 0.31
N SER A 13 14.35 -1.36 -0.24
CA SER A 13 15.15 -0.87 -1.36
C SER A 13 14.31 -0.62 -2.61
N GLN A 14 13.37 -1.52 -2.93
CA GLN A 14 12.45 -1.33 -4.06
C GLN A 14 11.52 -0.13 -3.85
N ARG A 15 10.94 0.01 -2.65
CA ARG A 15 10.06 1.16 -2.32
C ARG A 15 10.81 2.48 -2.41
N ALA A 16 12.05 2.54 -1.94
CA ALA A 16 12.88 3.75 -2.02
C ALA A 16 13.24 4.13 -3.47
N ALA A 17 13.26 3.16 -4.39
CA ALA A 17 13.53 3.39 -5.81
C ALA A 17 12.29 3.85 -6.60
N LEU A 18 11.08 3.81 -6.02
CA LEU A 18 9.87 4.27 -6.69
C LEU A 18 9.87 5.78 -6.87
N SER A 19 9.46 6.25 -8.05
CA SER A 19 9.29 7.67 -8.28
C SER A 19 8.02 8.18 -7.60
N VAL A 20 8.03 9.47 -7.23
CA VAL A 20 6.83 10.14 -6.70
C VAL A 20 5.69 10.13 -7.73
N ALA A 21 6.02 10.18 -9.02
CA ALA A 21 5.03 10.15 -10.09
C ALA A 21 4.29 8.80 -10.14
N ASP A 22 5.03 7.69 -10.04
CA ASP A 22 4.44 6.35 -10.01
C ASP A 22 3.50 6.19 -8.81
N CYS A 23 3.96 6.59 -7.61
CA CYS A 23 3.14 6.57 -6.41
C CYS A 23 1.84 7.38 -6.55
N ARG A 24 1.93 8.58 -7.14
CA ARG A 24 0.76 9.43 -7.41
C ARG A 24 -0.18 8.82 -8.44
N SER A 25 0.34 8.09 -9.43
CA SER A 25 -0.48 7.43 -10.44
C SER A 25 -1.28 6.25 -9.87
N TRP A 26 -0.69 5.49 -8.94
CA TRP A 26 -1.33 4.31 -8.36
C TRP A 26 -2.31 4.64 -7.25
N THR A 27 -2.07 5.73 -6.51
CA THR A 27 -2.90 6.09 -5.34
C THR A 27 -4.40 6.18 -5.68
N PRO A 28 -4.84 6.93 -6.71
CA PRO A 28 -6.26 7.00 -7.05
C PRO A 28 -6.86 5.64 -7.44
N MET A 29 -6.09 4.81 -8.16
CA MET A 29 -6.53 3.48 -8.56
C MET A 29 -6.76 2.58 -7.35
N LEU A 30 -5.79 2.52 -6.43
CA LEU A 30 -5.87 1.72 -5.21
C LEU A 30 -6.95 2.24 -4.27
N THR A 31 -7.08 3.57 -4.12
CA THR A 31 -8.18 4.18 -3.36
C THR A 31 -9.52 3.76 -3.91
N ASN A 32 -9.72 3.84 -5.23
CA ASN A 32 -10.96 3.41 -5.87
C ASN A 32 -11.25 1.91 -5.66
N GLN A 33 -10.23 1.05 -5.69
CA GLN A 33 -10.43 -0.37 -5.39
C GLN A 33 -10.84 -0.60 -3.94
N ILE A 34 -10.21 0.10 -2.99
CA ILE A 34 -10.49 -0.03 -1.56
C ILE A 34 -11.90 0.45 -1.24
N VAL A 35 -12.30 1.65 -1.68
CA VAL A 35 -13.62 2.20 -1.31
C VAL A 35 -14.78 1.43 -1.92
N ASN A 36 -14.53 0.70 -3.01
CA ASN A 36 -15.53 -0.16 -3.66
C ASN A 36 -15.49 -1.61 -3.18
N SER A 37 -14.60 -1.97 -2.25
CA SER A 37 -14.56 -3.31 -1.67
C SER A 37 -15.75 -3.52 -0.73
N SER A 38 -16.33 -4.72 -0.73
CA SER A 38 -17.49 -5.05 0.12
C SER A 38 -17.13 -4.98 1.61
N GLU A 39 -15.90 -5.33 1.95
CA GLU A 39 -15.35 -5.25 3.31
C GLU A 39 -15.26 -3.78 3.77
N TYR A 40 -14.79 -2.89 2.89
CA TYR A 40 -14.74 -1.46 3.19
C TYR A 40 -16.15 -0.87 3.37
N ILE A 41 -17.07 -1.21 2.47
CA ILE A 41 -18.46 -0.70 2.49
C ILE A 41 -19.23 -1.20 3.72
N SER A 42 -19.02 -2.46 4.12
CA SER A 42 -19.71 -3.06 5.27
C SER A 42 -19.07 -2.74 6.62
N ALA A 43 -17.86 -2.19 6.63
CA ALA A 43 -17.15 -1.84 7.86
C ALA A 43 -17.85 -0.68 8.59
N LYS A 44 -18.19 -0.90 9.87
CA LYS A 44 -18.75 0.17 10.73
C LYS A 44 -17.69 1.11 11.28
N ASN A 45 -16.45 0.64 11.39
CA ASN A 45 -15.30 1.39 11.89
C ASN A 45 -14.08 1.00 11.06
N ILE A 46 -13.29 2.00 10.65
CA ILE A 46 -12.11 1.80 9.83
C ILE A 46 -10.92 2.45 10.55
N MET A 47 -9.84 1.68 10.71
CA MET A 47 -8.56 2.23 11.15
C MET A 47 -7.73 2.55 9.91
N ALA A 48 -7.53 3.83 9.65
CA ALA A 48 -6.62 4.31 8.62
C ALA A 48 -5.29 4.74 9.25
N TYR A 49 -4.20 4.62 8.50
CA TYR A 49 -2.91 5.18 8.86
C TYR A 49 -2.55 6.33 7.91
N LEU A 50 -1.79 7.30 8.41
CA LEU A 50 -1.20 8.34 7.56
C LEU A 50 0.05 7.75 6.90
N ALA A 51 0.08 7.79 5.57
CA ALA A 51 1.21 7.26 4.81
C ALA A 51 2.49 8.06 5.10
N MET A 52 3.59 7.34 5.29
CA MET A 52 4.97 7.87 5.39
C MET A 52 5.60 8.08 4.03
#